data_AF-A0A7X7NW11-F1
#
_entry.id   AF-A0A7X7NW11-F1
#
_cell.length_a   1.000
_cell.length_b   1.000
_cell.length_c   1.000
_cell.angle_alpha   90.00
_cell.angle_beta   90.00
_cell.angle_gamma   90.00
#
_symmetry.space_group_name_H-M   'P 1'
#
loop_
_entity.id
_entity.type
_entity.pdbx_description
1 polymer ?
#
loop_
_entity_poly.entity_id
_entity_poly.type
_entity_poly.pdbx_seq_one_letter_code
_entity_poly.pdbx_strand_id
1 'polypeptide(L)'
;MIKRQLLFLCILYICLGFLIGCGYTQEDQIREDYLAHIYAQGETEMTLDDVTILNNYGTYNGAVVIRMQRGAYQVITTIKIDGIEFTFSDSNTALVWKDGQFFELSDAYDNEVLTKDNLISIAKKVNK
;
A
#
# COMPACT_ATOMS: atom_id res chain seq x y z
N MET A 1 -59.60 -28.39 -5.01
CA MET A 1 -58.51 -28.33 -4.01
C MET A 1 -57.28 -27.72 -4.69
N ILE A 2 -56.83 -26.59 -4.14
CA ILE A 2 -55.61 -25.78 -4.42
C ILE A 2 -54.40 -26.58 -4.94
N LYS A 3 -53.46 -26.07 -5.73
CA LYS A 3 -53.37 -25.10 -6.85
C LYS A 3 -51.92 -25.29 -7.38
N ARG A 4 -51.78 -25.24 -8.70
CA ARG A 4 -50.55 -25.40 -9.49
C ARG A 4 -49.66 -24.15 -9.33
N GLN A 5 -48.34 -24.33 -9.44
CA GLN A 5 -47.25 -23.34 -9.59
C GLN A 5 -46.52 -22.89 -8.31
N LEU A 6 -45.25 -23.27 -8.18
CA LEU A 6 -44.22 -22.37 -7.65
C LEU A 6 -43.12 -22.22 -8.71
N LEU A 7 -43.04 -21.00 -9.20
CA LEU A 7 -42.16 -20.49 -10.24
C LEU A 7 -40.75 -20.25 -9.66
N PHE A 8 -39.71 -20.45 -10.47
CA PHE A 8 -38.36 -19.92 -10.23
C PHE A 8 -38.41 -18.39 -10.13
N LEU A 9 -38.07 -17.83 -8.96
CA LEU A 9 -37.81 -16.42 -8.61
C LEU A 9 -37.05 -16.50 -7.27
N CYS A 10 -35.92 -15.88 -6.98
CA CYS A 10 -35.25 -14.74 -7.56
C CYS A 10 -33.75 -14.86 -7.23
N ILE A 11 -32.94 -14.61 -8.26
CA ILE A 11 -31.64 -13.95 -8.21
C ILE A 11 -31.71 -12.74 -7.25
N LEU A 12 -30.58 -12.38 -6.63
CA LEU A 12 -30.32 -11.17 -5.84
C LEU A 12 -30.30 -11.35 -4.30
N TYR A 13 -29.37 -12.17 -3.79
CA TYR A 13 -28.88 -11.96 -2.44
C TYR A 13 -27.79 -10.88 -2.44
N ILE A 14 -28.24 -9.67 -2.13
CA ILE A 14 -27.56 -8.68 -1.26
C ILE A 14 -26.09 -8.43 -1.59
N CYS A 15 -25.84 -7.44 -2.45
CA CYS A 15 -24.90 -6.38 -2.11
C CYS A 15 -25.64 -5.05 -2.26
N LEU A 16 -26.45 -4.76 -1.23
CA LEU A 16 -26.95 -3.42 -0.97
C LEU A 16 -25.72 -2.58 -0.62
N GLY A 17 -25.09 -2.00 -1.64
CA GLY A 17 -23.83 -1.28 -1.53
C GLY A 17 -23.62 -0.35 -2.71
N PHE A 18 -24.68 0.31 -3.15
CA PHE A 18 -24.57 1.48 -4.00
C PHE A 18 -25.24 2.64 -3.29
N LEU A 19 -24.50 3.75 -3.18
CA LEU A 19 -24.84 5.06 -2.62
C LEU A 19 -24.69 5.08 -1.08
N ILE A 20 -23.65 5.65 -0.48
CA ILE A 20 -23.11 7.01 -0.66
C ILE A 20 -21.64 6.99 -0.20
N GLY A 21 -20.74 7.60 -0.99
CA GLY A 21 -19.39 7.93 -0.56
C GLY A 21 -18.51 8.16 -1.78
N CYS A 22 -17.75 9.25 -1.81
CA CYS A 22 -16.63 9.37 -2.75
C CYS A 22 -15.84 8.05 -2.72
N GLY A 23 -15.52 7.50 -3.90
CA GLY A 23 -14.94 6.16 -3.99
C GLY A 23 -13.67 6.07 -3.15
N TYR A 24 -13.74 5.31 -2.05
CA TYR A 24 -12.60 5.04 -1.20
C TYR A 24 -11.53 4.32 -2.03
N THR A 25 -10.36 4.92 -2.12
CA THR A 25 -9.27 4.44 -2.96
C THR A 25 -8.27 3.62 -2.13
N GLN A 26 -7.45 2.82 -2.81
CA GLN A 26 -6.30 2.16 -2.17
C GLN A 26 -5.33 3.19 -1.55
N GLU A 27 -5.23 4.39 -2.14
CA GLU A 27 -4.43 5.47 -1.58
C GLU A 27 -5.01 6.00 -0.27
N ASP A 28 -6.33 6.16 -0.18
CA ASP A 28 -6.99 6.56 1.08
C ASP A 28 -6.69 5.53 2.19
N GLN A 29 -6.78 4.24 1.86
CA GLN A 29 -6.47 3.16 2.80
C GLN A 29 -5.01 3.18 3.27
N ILE A 30 -4.06 3.31 2.32
CA ILE A 30 -2.64 3.40 2.64
C ILE A 30 -2.37 4.58 3.58
N ARG A 31 -3.01 5.73 3.36
CA ARG A 31 -2.83 6.91 4.20
C ARG A 31 -3.36 6.69 5.62
N GLU A 32 -4.53 6.08 5.75
CA GLU A 32 -5.12 5.73 7.05
C GLU A 32 -4.27 4.71 7.82
N ASP A 33 -3.83 3.65 7.15
CA ASP A 33 -2.96 2.63 7.74
C ASP A 33 -1.61 3.22 8.15
N TYR A 34 -1.05 4.14 7.35
CA TYR A 34 0.21 4.81 7.67
C TYR A 34 0.06 5.70 8.90
N LEU A 35 -1.03 6.46 9.00
CA LEU A 35 -1.34 7.27 10.18
C LEU A 35 -1.44 6.41 11.43
N ALA A 36 -2.13 5.27 11.34
CA ALA A 36 -2.20 4.31 12.45
C ALA A 36 -0.82 3.73 12.81
N HIS A 37 0.01 3.43 11.81
CA HIS A 37 1.37 2.91 11.99
C HIS A 37 2.28 3.90 12.75
N ILE A 38 2.27 5.18 12.39
CA ILE A 38 3.11 6.19 13.07
C ILE A 38 2.58 6.56 14.46
N TYR A 39 1.26 6.55 14.67
CA TYR A 39 0.69 6.68 16.02
C TYR A 39 1.14 5.54 16.94
N ALA A 40 1.20 4.31 16.43
CA ALA A 40 1.75 3.18 17.17
C ALA A 40 3.25 3.35 17.52
N GLN A 41 3.96 4.24 16.82
CA GLN A 41 5.37 4.60 17.09
C GLN A 41 5.53 5.84 17.99
N GLY A 42 4.42 6.45 18.45
CA GLY A 42 4.42 7.55 19.40
C GLY A 42 4.14 8.94 18.81
N GLU A 43 3.82 9.04 17.52
CA GLU A 43 3.27 10.28 16.95
C GLU A 43 1.89 10.58 17.57
N THR A 44 1.57 11.87 17.80
CA THR A 44 0.32 12.29 18.45
C THR A 44 -0.37 13.49 17.81
N GLU A 45 0.31 14.21 16.91
CA GLU A 45 -0.18 15.48 16.36
C GLU A 45 -0.54 15.39 14.88
N MET A 46 0.08 14.46 14.13
CA MET A 46 -0.15 14.32 12.69
C MET A 46 -1.61 13.98 12.38
N THR A 47 -2.19 14.57 11.33
CA THR A 47 -3.52 14.23 10.84
C THR A 47 -3.46 13.51 9.50
N LEU A 48 -4.60 12.98 9.01
CA LEU A 48 -4.64 12.34 7.70
C LEU A 48 -4.23 13.30 6.57
N ASP A 49 -4.52 14.60 6.71
CA ASP A 49 -4.17 15.63 5.70
C ASP A 49 -2.65 15.81 5.55
N ASP A 50 -1.88 15.53 6.60
CA ASP A 50 -0.42 15.62 6.61
C ASP A 50 0.26 14.40 5.94
N VAL A 51 -0.45 13.27 5.85
CA VAL A 51 0.09 12.04 5.27
C VAL A 51 0.22 12.17 3.75
N THR A 52 1.45 12.22 3.23
CA THR A 52 1.69 12.41 1.79
C THR A 52 2.41 11.20 1.19
N ILE A 53 1.86 10.64 0.11
CA ILE A 53 2.56 9.68 -0.75
C ILE A 53 3.36 10.49 -1.79
N LEU A 54 4.69 10.41 -1.73
CA LEU A 54 5.58 11.08 -2.69
C LEU A 54 5.63 10.35 -4.02
N ASN A 55 5.69 9.01 -3.98
CA ASN A 55 5.79 8.18 -5.17
C ASN A 55 5.07 6.84 -4.95
N ASN A 56 4.42 6.34 -6.00
CA ASN A 56 3.91 4.98 -6.07
C ASN A 56 4.70 4.20 -7.14
N TYR A 57 5.42 3.16 -6.71
CA TYR A 57 6.23 2.32 -7.59
C TYR A 57 5.48 1.08 -8.10
N GLY A 58 4.22 0.89 -7.69
CA GLY A 58 3.31 -0.12 -8.19
C GLY A 58 3.06 -1.27 -7.23
N THR A 59 2.24 -2.22 -7.70
CA THR A 59 1.80 -3.38 -6.93
C THR A 59 2.52 -4.65 -7.37
N TYR A 60 2.99 -5.43 -6.40
CA TYR A 60 3.78 -6.65 -6.57
C TYR A 60 3.31 -7.69 -5.55
N ASN A 61 2.83 -8.85 -6.01
CA ASN A 61 2.33 -9.94 -5.13
C ASN A 61 1.29 -9.46 -4.09
N GLY A 62 0.42 -8.54 -4.47
CA GLY A 62 -0.59 -7.93 -3.60
C GLY A 62 -0.06 -6.84 -2.66
N ALA A 63 1.24 -6.59 -2.61
CA ALA A 63 1.86 -5.50 -1.86
C ALA A 63 2.03 -4.25 -2.72
N VAL A 64 1.86 -3.06 -2.16
CA VAL A 64 2.07 -1.78 -2.85
C VAL A 64 3.38 -1.17 -2.37
N VAL A 65 4.25 -0.80 -3.31
CA VAL A 65 5.55 -0.21 -2.99
C VAL A 65 5.48 1.29 -3.20
N ILE A 66 5.67 2.05 -2.14
CA ILE A 66 5.45 3.51 -2.12
C ILE A 66 6.55 4.24 -1.37
N ARG A 67 6.71 5.52 -1.64
CA ARG A 67 7.57 6.42 -0.87
C ARG A 67 6.70 7.41 -0.13
N MET A 68 6.77 7.41 1.19
CA MET A 68 6.02 8.33 2.04
C MET A 68 6.84 9.57 2.36
N GLN A 69 6.19 10.73 2.49
CA GLN A 69 6.79 11.89 3.11
C GLN A 69 6.96 11.58 4.59
N ARG A 70 8.22 11.53 5.03
CA ARG A 70 8.63 11.45 6.43
C ARG A 70 9.75 12.46 6.69
N GLY A 71 10.09 12.70 7.95
CA GLY A 71 11.18 13.61 8.33
C GLY A 71 12.50 13.18 7.71
N ALA A 72 12.84 13.74 6.56
CA ALA A 72 13.96 13.30 5.72
C ALA A 72 15.19 14.18 5.90
N TYR A 73 16.36 13.56 5.95
CA TYR A 73 17.62 14.24 5.71
C TYR A 73 17.84 14.40 4.20
N GLN A 74 18.22 15.59 3.76
CA GLN A 74 18.50 15.92 2.35
C GLN A 74 19.86 15.34 1.90
N VAL A 75 19.96 14.01 1.90
CA VAL A 75 21.15 13.23 1.55
C VAL A 75 20.76 12.07 0.64
N ILE A 76 21.47 11.94 -0.48
CA ILE A 76 21.30 10.80 -1.39
C ILE A 76 21.50 9.51 -0.61
N THR A 77 20.47 8.68 -0.60
CA THR A 77 20.43 7.43 0.17
C THR A 77 20.37 6.26 -0.79
N THR A 78 21.35 5.36 -0.69
CA THR A 78 21.37 4.12 -1.46
C THR A 78 21.23 2.93 -0.52
N ILE A 79 20.27 2.05 -0.82
CA ILE A 79 20.11 0.76 -0.14
C ILE A 79 20.41 -0.37 -1.12
N LYS A 80 20.90 -1.50 -0.61
CA LYS A 80 21.25 -2.68 -1.41
C LYS A 80 20.62 -3.94 -0.81
N ILE A 81 19.81 -4.63 -1.61
CA ILE A 81 19.07 -5.84 -1.22
C ILE A 81 19.36 -6.92 -2.26
N ASP A 82 19.93 -8.05 -1.84
CA ASP A 82 20.30 -9.16 -2.73
C ASP A 82 21.05 -8.71 -4.01
N GLY A 83 22.00 -7.78 -3.82
CA GLY A 83 22.83 -7.22 -4.90
C GLY A 83 22.16 -6.13 -5.75
N ILE A 84 20.88 -5.85 -5.54
CA ILE A 84 20.09 -4.85 -6.28
C ILE A 84 20.12 -3.52 -5.52
N GLU A 85 20.46 -2.45 -6.21
CA GLU A 85 20.62 -1.11 -5.62
C GLU A 85 19.41 -0.22 -5.90
N PHE A 86 18.99 0.53 -4.89
CA PHE A 86 17.93 1.53 -4.95
C PHE A 86 18.49 2.85 -4.45
N THR A 87 18.40 3.91 -5.25
CA THR A 87 18.92 5.23 -4.93
C THR A 87 17.79 6.24 -4.82
N PHE A 88 17.73 6.92 -3.69
CA PHE A 88 16.73 7.93 -3.36
C PHE A 88 17.40 9.31 -3.21
N SER A 89 16.64 10.37 -3.48
CA SER A 89 17.14 11.76 -3.43
C SER A 89 17.39 12.28 -2.01
N ASP A 90 16.79 11.63 -1.01
CA ASP A 90 16.89 11.96 0.41
C ASP A 90 16.72 10.66 1.23
N SER A 91 16.67 10.75 2.57
CA SER A 91 16.52 9.58 3.45
C SER A 91 15.11 8.96 3.50
N ASN A 92 14.15 9.44 2.71
CA ASN A 92 12.86 8.77 2.52
C ASN A 92 13.06 7.65 1.50
N THR A 93 13.31 6.44 2.00
CA THR A 93 13.33 5.21 1.21
C THR A 93 11.90 4.72 0.94
N ALA A 94 11.76 3.79 -0.01
CA ALA A 94 10.48 3.17 -0.27
C ALA A 94 10.08 2.20 0.87
N LEU A 95 8.80 2.21 1.21
CA LEU A 95 8.12 1.25 2.07
C LEU A 95 7.26 0.31 1.23
N VAL A 96 6.95 -0.84 1.80
CA VAL A 96 6.03 -1.82 1.24
C VAL A 96 4.80 -1.88 2.13
N TRP A 97 3.64 -1.55 1.58
CA TRP A 97 2.36 -1.70 2.24
C TRP A 97 1.69 -3.01 1.80
N LYS A 98 1.28 -3.84 2.76
CA LYS A 98 0.53 -5.07 2.50
C LYS A 98 -0.40 -5.36 3.67
N ASP A 99 -1.67 -5.57 3.38
CA ASP A 99 -2.70 -5.98 4.35
C ASP A 99 -2.72 -5.08 5.62
N GLY A 100 -2.56 -3.76 5.43
CA GLY A 100 -2.57 -2.78 6.51
C GLY A 100 -1.25 -2.58 7.25
N GLN A 101 -0.19 -3.26 6.83
CA GLN A 101 1.13 -3.21 7.47
C GLN A 101 2.19 -2.61 6.56
N PHE A 102 3.17 -1.94 7.17
CA PHE A 102 4.31 -1.35 6.49
C PHE A 102 5.60 -2.09 6.82
N PHE A 103 6.39 -2.34 5.78
CA PHE A 103 7.70 -2.99 5.85
C PHE A 103 8.73 -2.14 5.12
N GLU A 104 9.98 -2.15 5.59
CA GLU A 104 11.09 -1.72 4.75
C GLU A 104 11.28 -2.70 3.58
N LEU A 105 11.85 -2.24 2.46
CA LEU A 105 12.05 -3.09 1.28
C LEU A 105 12.84 -4.38 1.57
N SER A 106 13.85 -4.29 2.45
CA SER A 106 14.64 -5.46 2.87
C SER A 106 13.77 -6.46 3.61
N ASP A 107 12.97 -6.00 4.56
CA ASP A 107 12.12 -6.86 5.38
C ASP A 107 11.05 -7.53 4.53
N ALA A 108 10.47 -6.81 3.58
CA ALA A 108 9.51 -7.38 2.64
C ALA A 108 10.14 -8.46 1.74
N TYR A 109 11.42 -8.34 1.39
CA TYR A 109 12.13 -9.39 0.67
C TYR A 109 12.46 -10.58 1.58
N ASP A 110 13.01 -10.33 2.77
CA ASP A 110 13.40 -11.36 3.73
C ASP A 110 12.20 -12.19 4.22
N ASN A 111 11.01 -11.60 4.27
CA ASN A 111 9.76 -12.27 4.62
C ASN A 111 8.99 -12.80 3.39
N GLU A 112 9.63 -12.89 2.22
CA GLU A 112 9.06 -13.43 0.97
C GLU A 112 7.79 -12.71 0.47
N VAL A 113 7.53 -11.48 0.96
CA VAL A 113 6.46 -10.61 0.43
C VAL A 113 6.83 -10.14 -0.98
N LEU A 114 8.11 -9.81 -1.19
CA LEU A 114 8.68 -9.48 -2.48
C LEU A 114 9.67 -10.55 -2.93
N THR A 115 9.66 -10.86 -4.22
CA THR A 115 10.68 -11.72 -4.85
C THR A 115 11.81 -10.89 -5.42
N LYS A 116 12.93 -11.55 -5.76
CA LYS A 116 14.05 -10.91 -6.48
C LYS A 116 13.61 -10.23 -7.79
N ASP A 117 12.70 -10.85 -8.54
CA ASP A 117 12.17 -10.25 -9.79
C ASP A 117 11.34 -8.99 -9.52
N ASN A 118 10.64 -8.93 -8.38
CA ASN A 118 9.98 -7.70 -7.95
C ASN A 118 11.02 -6.63 -7.65
N LEU A 119 12.08 -6.94 -6.90
CA LEU A 119 13.17 -5.99 -6.60
C LEU A 119 13.80 -5.42 -7.88
N ILE A 120 14.09 -6.26 -8.88
CA ILE A 120 14.62 -5.81 -10.19
C ILE A 120 13.65 -4.84 -10.87
N SER A 121 12.35 -5.14 -10.81
CA SER A 121 11.31 -4.32 -11.43
C SER A 121 11.09 -2.99 -10.71
N ILE A 122 11.18 -3.00 -9.38
CA ILE A 122 11.08 -1.80 -8.54
C ILE A 122 12.30 -0.91 -8.74
N ALA A 123 13.51 -1.47 -8.75
CA ALA A 123 14.76 -0.71 -8.94
C ALA A 123 14.75 0.06 -10.28
N LYS A 124 14.21 -0.55 -11.35
CA LYS A 124 14.00 0.13 -12.64
C LYS A 124 13.05 1.33 -12.58
N LYS A 125 12.20 1.45 -11.56
CA LYS A 125 11.29 2.59 -11.37
C LYS A 125 11.86 3.60 -10.39
N VAL A 126 12.54 3.13 -9.34
CA VAL A 126 13.18 3.98 -8.33
C VAL A 126 14.36 4.75 -8.94
N ASN A 127 15.21 4.09 -9.73
CA ASN A 127 16.45 4.67 -10.25
C ASN A 127 16.27 5.39 -11.61
N LYS A 128 15.05 5.81 -11.95
CA LYS A 128 14.79 6.62 -13.17
C LYS A 128 15.12 8.07 -12.93
#